data_AF-A0A7S3BRZ8-F1
#
_entry.id   AF-A0A7S3BRZ8-F1
#
_cell.length_a   1.000
_cell.length_b   1.000
_cell.length_c   1.000
_cell.angle_alpha   90.00
_cell.angle_beta   90.00
_cell.angle_gamma   90.00
#
_symmetry.space_group_name_H-M   'P 1'
#
loop_
_entity.id
_entity.type
_entity.pdbx_description
1 polymer ?
#
loop_
_entity_poly.entity_id
_entity_poly.type
_entity_poly.pdbx_seq_one_letter_code
_entity_poly.pdbx_strand_id
1 'polypeptide(L)'
;AAFDPAGAAKWKAGEPVPFSFFRDTLDAIAEEPKRLRIQQLVTECLRAIALRTPEDLLPVVYLFARRLAPAHEGMEMNVGDAALIKTLSEATGTKEATIKEQY
;
A
#
# COMPACT_ATOMS: atom_id res chain seq x y z
N ALA A 1 8.66 -1.80 24.32
CA ALA A 1 9.13 -0.41 24.12
C ALA A 1 7.98 0.37 23.49
N ALA A 2 7.78 1.64 23.85
CA ALA A 2 6.82 2.48 23.16
C ALA A 2 7.32 2.74 21.74
N PHE A 3 6.49 2.45 20.73
CA PHE A 3 6.79 2.79 19.35
C PHE A 3 6.91 4.32 19.23
N ASP A 4 8.00 4.80 18.61
CA ASP A 4 8.20 6.21 18.29
C ASP A 4 7.80 6.49 16.84
N PRO A 5 6.66 7.17 16.60
CA PRO A 5 6.21 7.49 15.25
C PRO A 5 7.14 8.47 14.53
N ALA A 6 7.87 9.30 15.25
CA ALA A 6 8.76 10.29 14.65
C ALA A 6 10.02 9.62 14.08
N GLY A 7 10.58 8.63 14.77
CA GLY A 7 11.74 7.85 14.31
C GLY A 7 11.42 6.83 13.20
N ALA A 8 10.17 6.37 13.11
CA ALA A 8 9.75 5.45 12.06
C ALA A 8 9.64 6.12 10.67
N ALA A 9 9.31 7.41 10.64
CA ALA A 9 9.18 8.16 9.40
C ALA A 9 10.53 8.64 8.88
N LYS A 10 10.93 8.10 7.72
CA LYS A 10 12.20 8.44 7.04
C LYS A 10 12.09 9.63 6.07
N TRP A 11 10.89 10.18 5.88
CA TRP A 11 10.63 11.34 5.02
C TRP A 11 10.48 12.63 5.84
N LYS A 12 10.59 13.79 5.19
CA LYS A 12 10.43 15.07 5.90
C LYS A 12 8.95 15.33 6.21
N ALA A 13 8.69 16.08 7.28
CA ALA A 13 7.33 16.49 7.62
C ALA A 13 6.74 17.35 6.50
N GLY A 14 5.49 17.06 6.11
CA GLY A 14 4.79 17.71 5.00
C GLY A 14 5.23 17.25 3.60
N GLU A 15 6.18 16.32 3.48
CA GLU A 15 6.42 15.63 2.20
C GLU A 15 5.45 14.45 2.05
N PRO A 16 5.04 14.11 0.81
CA PRO A 16 4.19 12.94 0.55
C PRO A 16 4.83 11.66 1.10
N VAL A 17 3.99 10.77 1.64
CA VAL A 17 4.42 9.49 2.17
C VAL A 17 5.02 8.64 1.04
N PRO A 18 6.31 8.23 1.13
CA PRO A 18 6.91 7.38 0.12
C PRO A 18 6.19 6.03 0.03
N PHE A 19 5.84 5.60 -1.19
CA PHE A 19 5.19 4.29 -1.38
C PHE A 19 6.04 3.12 -0.87
N SER A 20 7.37 3.27 -0.87
CA SER A 20 8.29 2.29 -0.29
C SER A 20 8.04 2.03 1.21
N PHE A 21 7.66 3.05 1.98
CA PHE A 21 7.31 2.90 3.39
C PHE A 21 6.03 2.07 3.56
N PHE A 22 5.03 2.33 2.71
CA PHE A 22 3.80 1.56 2.69
C PHE A 22 4.05 0.10 2.28
N ARG A 23 4.84 -0.13 1.23
CA ARG A 23 5.29 -1.47 0.82
C ARG A 23 5.98 -2.21 1.97
N ASP A 24 6.97 -1.59 2.62
CA ASP A 24 7.70 -2.23 3.75
C ASP A 24 6.75 -2.63 4.88
N THR A 25 5.72 -1.83 5.13
CA THR A 25 4.68 -2.16 6.10
C THR A 25 3.85 -3.36 5.65
N LEU A 26 3.48 -3.44 4.37
CA LEU A 26 2.75 -4.59 3.82
C LEU A 26 3.58 -5.88 3.84
N ASP A 27 4.87 -5.80 3.54
CA ASP A 27 5.78 -6.94 3.62
C ASP A 27 5.87 -7.47 5.05
N ALA A 28 6.05 -6.57 6.04
CA ALA A 28 6.04 -6.94 7.45
C ALA A 28 4.70 -7.54 7.91
N ILE A 29 3.57 -7.09 7.34
CA ILE A 29 2.25 -7.68 7.60
C ILE A 29 2.13 -9.08 6.98
N ALA A 30 2.66 -9.28 5.77
CA ALA A 30 2.58 -10.56 5.06
C ALA A 30 3.39 -11.66 5.76
N GLU A 31 4.51 -11.29 6.40
CA GLU A 31 5.36 -12.22 7.15
C GLU A 31 4.85 -12.53 8.57
N GLU A 32 3.89 -11.75 9.09
CA GLU A 32 3.42 -11.89 10.48
C GLU A 32 2.15 -12.76 10.58
N PRO A 33 2.19 -13.91 11.28
CA PRO A 33 1.02 -14.76 11.46
C PRO A 33 0.04 -14.26 12.54
N LYS A 34 0.47 -13.41 13.48
CA LYS A 34 -0.36 -13.00 14.63
C LYS A 34 -1.15 -11.74 14.31
N ARG A 35 -2.48 -11.89 14.29
CA ARG A 35 -3.43 -10.78 14.08
C ARG A 35 -3.16 -9.55 14.95
N LEU A 36 -2.83 -9.73 16.24
CA LEU A 36 -2.54 -8.60 17.14
C LEU A 36 -1.28 -7.84 16.73
N ARG A 37 -0.26 -8.55 16.21
CA ARG A 37 0.97 -7.90 15.74
C ARG A 37 0.75 -7.21 14.40
N ILE A 38 -0.04 -7.80 13.49
CA ILE A 38 -0.52 -7.12 12.28
C ILE A 38 -1.23 -5.80 12.63
N GLN A 39 -2.16 -5.82 13.59
CA GLN A 39 -2.85 -4.61 14.03
C GLN A 39 -1.90 -3.55 14.58
N GLN A 40 -0.86 -3.97 15.32
CA GLN A 40 0.18 -3.06 15.79
C GLN A 40 0.95 -2.45 14.63
N LEU A 41 1.42 -3.24 13.66
CA LEU A 41 2.15 -2.75 12.47
C LEU A 41 1.33 -1.72 11.69
N VAL A 42 0.04 -2.00 11.45
CA VAL A 42 -0.86 -1.04 10.79
C VAL A 42 -1.02 0.22 11.64
N THR A 43 -1.19 0.09 12.96
CA THR A 43 -1.32 1.25 13.86
C THR A 43 -0.05 2.09 13.90
N GLU A 44 1.12 1.45 13.91
CA GLU A 44 2.45 2.09 13.87
C GLU A 44 2.60 2.91 12.58
N CYS A 45 2.27 2.31 11.43
CA CYS A 45 2.27 2.97 10.12
C CYS A 45 1.33 4.18 10.08
N LEU A 46 0.05 4.00 10.45
CA LEU A 46 -0.95 5.07 10.42
C LEU A 46 -0.60 6.22 11.39
N ARG A 47 -0.02 5.92 12.56
CA ARG A 47 0.44 6.96 13.50
C ARG A 47 1.62 7.76 12.96
N ALA A 48 2.57 7.10 12.30
CA ALA A 48 3.71 7.80 11.67
C ALA A 48 3.22 8.77 10.58
N ILE A 49 2.28 8.33 9.75
CA ILE A 49 1.66 9.16 8.70
C ILE A 49 0.86 10.31 9.31
N ALA A 50 -0.04 10.03 10.26
CA ALA A 50 -0.84 11.05 10.90
C ALA A 50 0.00 12.16 11.57
N LEU A 51 1.19 11.81 12.07
CA LEU A 51 2.11 12.77 12.67
C LEU A 51 2.87 13.62 11.63
N ARG A 52 3.26 13.03 10.50
CA ARG A 52 4.18 13.66 9.53
C ARG A 52 3.49 14.31 8.33
N THR A 53 2.44 13.66 7.84
CA THR A 53 1.75 13.95 6.57
C THR A 53 0.28 13.53 6.71
N PRO A 54 -0.51 14.21 7.56
CA PRO A 54 -1.91 13.83 7.86
C PRO A 54 -2.82 13.78 6.61
N GLU A 55 -2.50 14.53 5.57
CA GLU A 55 -3.20 14.54 4.28
C GLU A 55 -3.18 13.19 3.56
N ASP A 56 -2.11 12.40 3.74
CA ASP A 56 -1.94 11.09 3.12
C ASP A 56 -2.56 9.95 3.94
N LEU A 57 -3.06 10.24 5.14
CA LEU A 57 -3.66 9.24 6.02
C LEU A 57 -4.87 8.56 5.36
N LEU A 58 -5.78 9.35 4.78
CA LEU A 58 -6.99 8.85 4.14
C LEU A 58 -6.68 8.01 2.89
N PRO A 59 -5.85 8.47 1.94
CA PRO A 59 -5.37 7.65 0.83
C PRO A 59 -4.77 6.31 1.27
N VAL A 60 -3.94 6.28 2.32
CA VAL A 60 -3.31 5.05 2.80
C VAL A 60 -4.33 4.09 3.43
N VAL A 61 -5.33 4.60 4.14
CA VAL A 61 -6.44 3.77 4.65
C VAL A 61 -7.21 3.11 3.50
N TYR A 62 -7.44 3.85 2.41
CA TYR A 62 -8.07 3.30 1.21
C TYR A 62 -7.21 2.22 0.54
N LEU A 63 -5.89 2.40 0.48
CA LEU A 63 -4.96 1.38 -0.03
C LEU A 63 -4.99 0.10 0.82
N PHE A 64 -4.98 0.21 2.15
CA PHE A 64 -5.15 -0.96 3.04
C PHE A 64 -6.48 -1.67 2.82
N ALA A 65 -7.56 -0.91 2.60
CA ALA A 65 -8.88 -1.46 2.31
C ALA A 65 -9.02 -2.00 0.88
N ARG A 66 -8.02 -1.78 0.00
CA ARG A 66 -8.07 -2.04 -1.44
C ARG A 66 -9.31 -1.42 -2.11
N ARG A 67 -9.61 -0.18 -1.73
CA ARG A 67 -10.74 0.60 -2.27
C ARG A 67 -10.25 1.91 -2.83
N LEU A 68 -10.89 2.40 -3.87
CA LEU A 68 -10.58 3.72 -4.45
C LEU A 68 -11.44 4.85 -3.89
N ALA A 69 -12.63 4.51 -3.38
CA ALA A 69 -13.62 5.47 -2.94
C ALA A 69 -14.49 4.86 -1.83
N PRO A 70 -15.32 5.67 -1.14
CA PRO A 70 -16.40 5.17 -0.30
C PRO A 70 -17.30 4.17 -1.03
N ALA A 71 -17.77 3.16 -0.31
CA ALA A 71 -18.57 2.07 -0.92
C ALA A 71 -19.89 2.56 -1.55
N HIS A 72 -20.44 3.69 -1.11
CA HIS A 72 -21.68 4.25 -1.64
C HIS A 72 -21.50 5.02 -2.96
N GLU A 73 -20.26 5.35 -3.34
CA GLU A 73 -19.98 6.03 -4.61
C GLU A 73 -19.95 5.06 -5.79
N GLY A 74 -19.82 3.75 -5.54
CA GLY A 74 -19.84 2.72 -6.59
C GLY A 74 -18.70 2.84 -7.61
N MET A 75 -17.59 3.49 -7.25
CA MET A 75 -16.45 3.68 -8.15
C MET A 75 -15.68 2.36 -8.35
N GLU A 76 -15.59 1.91 -9.60
CA GLU A 76 -14.81 0.76 -10.02
C GLU A 76 -13.61 1.19 -10.85
N MET A 77 -12.43 0.62 -10.57
CA MET A 77 -11.21 0.91 -11.35
C MET A 77 -11.32 0.42 -12.80
N ASN A 78 -12.21 -0.55 -13.08
CA ASN A 78 -12.36 -1.24 -14.37
C ASN A 78 -11.03 -1.77 -14.95
N VAL A 79 -10.06 -2.08 -14.08
CA VAL A 79 -8.79 -2.72 -14.44
C VAL A 79 -8.85 -4.17 -13.98
N GLY A 80 -8.88 -5.09 -14.94
CA GLY A 80 -8.81 -6.53 -14.71
C GLY A 80 -7.48 -7.13 -15.18
N ASP A 81 -7.31 -8.44 -14.94
CA ASP A 81 -6.06 -9.17 -15.22
C ASP A 81 -5.59 -9.04 -16.66
N ALA A 82 -6.50 -9.02 -17.64
CA ALA A 82 -6.14 -8.85 -19.04
C ALA A 82 -5.45 -7.49 -19.32
N ALA A 83 -5.94 -6.42 -18.69
CA ALA A 83 -5.32 -5.09 -18.82
C ALA A 83 -3.96 -5.05 -18.12
N LEU A 84 -3.82 -5.71 -16.96
CA LEU A 84 -2.56 -5.82 -16.22
C LEU A 84 -1.50 -6.60 -17.02
N ILE A 85 -1.85 -7.77 -17.55
CA ILE A 85 -0.94 -8.62 -18.34
C ILE A 85 -0.46 -7.88 -19.58
N LYS A 86 -1.36 -7.22 -20.31
CA LYS A 86 -1.00 -6.45 -21.50
C LYS A 86 -0.05 -5.30 -21.15
N THR A 87 -0.36 -4.53 -20.10
CA THR A 87 0.48 -3.41 -19.65
C THR A 87 1.86 -3.89 -19.21
N LEU A 88 1.95 -5.02 -18.49
CA LEU A 88 3.22 -5.62 -18.07
C LEU A 88 4.02 -6.14 -19.28
N SER A 89 3.36 -6.76 -20.24
CA SER A 89 3.96 -7.23 -21.49
C SER A 89 4.60 -6.06 -22.25
N GLU A 90 3.87 -4.94 -22.39
CA GLU A 90 4.35 -3.73 -23.04
C GLU A 90 5.49 -3.06 -22.27
N ALA A 91 5.37 -2.94 -20.94
CA ALA A 91 6.36 -2.27 -20.10
C ALA A 91 7.68 -3.05 -19.98
N THR A 92 7.63 -4.39 -20.02
CA THR A 92 8.81 -5.27 -19.87
C THR A 92 9.35 -5.79 -21.20
N GLY A 93 8.65 -5.59 -22.32
CA GLY A 93 8.99 -6.15 -23.63
C GLY A 93 8.83 -7.68 -23.72
N THR A 94 8.17 -8.30 -22.74
CA THR A 94 7.96 -9.75 -22.66
C THR A 94 6.62 -10.12 -23.30
N LYS A 95 6.50 -11.30 -23.92
CA LYS A 95 5.23 -11.75 -24.51
C LYS A 95 4.16 -11.99 -23.43
N GLU A 96 2.91 -11.62 -23.71
CA GLU A 96 1.78 -11.84 -22.79
C GLU A 96 1.65 -13.30 -22.31
N ALA A 97 1.94 -14.28 -23.19
CA ALA A 97 1.89 -15.70 -22.84
C ALA A 97 2.87 -16.04 -21.69
N THR A 98 4.08 -15.48 -21.72
CA THR A 98 5.08 -15.69 -20.68
C THR A 98 4.68 -15.01 -19.36
N ILE A 99 4.06 -13.83 -19.42
CA ILE A 99 3.53 -13.15 -18.22
C ILE A 99 2.39 -13.97 -17.59
N LYS A 100 1.51 -14.56 -18.42
CA LYS A 100 0.43 -15.45 -17.96
C LYS A 100 0.92 -16.73 -17.31
N GLU A 101 2.07 -17.26 -17.73
CA GLU A 101 2.67 -18.46 -17.14
C GLU A 101 3.33 -18.20 -15.78
N GLN A 102 3.76 -16.95 -15.53
CA GLN A 102 4.42 -16.54 -14.28
C GLN A 102 3.43 -16.11 -13.18
N TYR A 103 2.17 -15.84 -13.55
CA TYR A 103 1.11 -15.36 -12.68
C TYR A 103 0.24 -16.51 -12.19
#